data_AF-D0R2K5-F1
#
_entry.id   AF-D0R2K5-F1
#
_cell.length_a   1.000
_cell.length_b   1.000
_cell.length_c   1.000
_cell.angle_alpha   90.00
_cell.angle_beta   90.00
_cell.angle_gamma   90.00
#
_symmetry.space_group_name_H-M   'P 1'
#
loop_
_entity.id
_entity.type
_entity.pdbx_description
1 polymer ?
#
loop_
_entity_poly.entity_id
_entity_poly.type
_entity_poly.pdbx_seq_one_letter_code
_entity_poly.pdbx_strand_id
1 'polypeptide(L)'
;MNTDDGDIDINNLKSPSGKIDTSDGDITINKLNSKNVFKINTDDGDIHISMSNFSGYSLNVDDGDIKVKGDSSSDTFTQNKNSTNVLTASTQDGDIKIK
;
A
#
# COMPACT_ATOMS: atom_id res chain seq x y z
N MET A 1 -11.16 -4.76 5.89
CA MET A 1 -11.01 -4.54 7.35
C MET A 1 -11.03 -3.04 7.48
N ASN A 2 -11.92 -2.51 8.33
CA ASN A 2 -12.11 -1.08 8.51
C ASN A 2 -11.84 -0.76 9.97
N THR A 3 -10.94 0.18 10.21
CA THR A 3 -10.60 0.71 11.54
C THR A 3 -10.55 2.23 11.41
N ASP A 4 -11.15 2.95 12.37
CA ASP A 4 -11.21 4.42 12.30
C ASP A 4 -9.89 5.03 12.86
N ASP A 5 -9.42 4.58 14.03
CA ASP A 5 -8.18 5.05 14.68
C ASP A 5 -7.15 3.93 14.96
N GLY A 6 -7.44 2.71 14.50
CA GLY A 6 -6.68 1.52 14.88
C GLY A 6 -5.63 1.15 13.86
N ASP A 7 -4.36 1.22 14.23
CA ASP A 7 -3.24 0.74 13.41
C ASP A 7 -3.47 -0.72 12.96
N ILE A 8 -3.16 -0.97 11.69
CA ILE A 8 -3.29 -2.28 11.07
C ILE A 8 -1.89 -2.87 10.90
N ASP A 9 -1.52 -3.78 11.81
CA ASP A 9 -0.32 -4.60 11.67
C ASP A 9 -0.70 -6.01 11.17
N ILE A 10 -0.23 -6.35 9.97
CA ILE A 10 -0.44 -7.67 9.38
C ILE A 10 0.91 -8.34 9.11
N ASN A 11 1.14 -9.46 9.79
CA ASN A 11 2.29 -10.32 9.57
C ASN A 11 1.92 -11.53 8.70
N ASN A 12 2.50 -11.59 7.50
CA ASN A 12 2.39 -12.65 6.49
C ASN A 12 0.95 -12.83 5.95
N LEU A 13 0.51 -11.89 5.13
CA LEU A 13 -0.78 -11.95 4.44
C LEU A 13 -0.69 -12.76 3.14
N LYS A 14 -1.48 -13.83 3.05
CA LYS A 14 -1.65 -14.62 1.82
C LYS A 14 -3.10 -14.54 1.37
N SER A 15 -3.39 -13.64 0.44
CA SER A 15 -4.74 -13.50 -0.11
C SER A 15 -4.70 -13.28 -1.61
N PRO A 16 -5.50 -13.99 -2.43
CA PRO A 16 -5.53 -13.79 -3.87
C PRO A 16 -5.82 -12.34 -4.26
N SER A 17 -6.62 -11.63 -3.48
CA SER A 17 -6.91 -10.19 -3.57
C SER A 17 -7.30 -9.69 -2.18
N GLY A 18 -7.38 -8.37 -2.00
CA GLY A 18 -7.85 -7.80 -0.75
C GLY A 18 -8.05 -6.29 -0.82
N LYS A 19 -8.79 -5.77 0.16
CA LYS A 19 -8.99 -4.34 0.38
C LYS A 19 -8.81 -4.04 1.86
N ILE A 20 -7.96 -3.07 2.17
CA ILE A 20 -7.78 -2.50 3.50
C ILE A 20 -8.12 -1.02 3.38
N ASP A 21 -8.98 -0.54 4.26
CA ASP A 21 -9.33 0.86 4.35
C ASP A 21 -9.27 1.26 5.83
N THR A 22 -8.62 2.37 6.14
CA THR A 22 -8.63 3.00 7.47
C THR A 22 -8.75 4.51 7.27
N SER A 23 -9.17 5.26 8.29
CA SER A 23 -9.14 6.72 8.21
C SER A 23 -7.77 7.21 8.64
N ASP A 24 -7.44 7.04 9.92
CA ASP A 24 -6.25 7.70 10.50
C ASP A 24 -5.15 6.71 10.92
N GLY A 25 -5.41 5.40 10.83
CA GLY A 25 -4.50 4.36 11.32
C GLY A 25 -3.33 4.07 10.38
N ASP A 26 -2.15 3.81 10.94
CA ASP A 26 -1.01 3.37 10.16
C ASP A 26 -1.20 1.92 9.67
N ILE A 27 -0.84 1.66 8.42
CA ILE A 27 -0.95 0.32 7.82
C ILE A 27 0.44 -0.26 7.63
N THR A 28 0.81 -1.21 8.49
CA THR A 28 2.04 -1.98 8.35
C THR A 28 1.75 -3.40 7.92
N ILE A 29 2.25 -3.79 6.74
CA ILE A 29 2.13 -5.17 6.24
C ILE A 29 3.51 -5.76 6.00
N ASN A 30 3.83 -6.77 6.77
CA ASN A 30 5.03 -7.56 6.57
C ASN A 30 4.70 -8.82 5.77
N LYS A 31 5.35 -9.00 4.62
CA LYS A 31 5.20 -10.15 3.72
C LYS A 31 3.79 -10.30 3.14
N LEU A 32 3.52 -9.52 2.10
CA LEU A 32 2.26 -9.58 1.35
C LEU A 32 2.42 -10.45 0.09
N ASN A 33 1.70 -11.57 0.05
CA ASN A 33 1.61 -12.44 -1.12
C ASN A 33 0.20 -12.40 -1.69
N SER A 34 0.06 -11.72 -2.83
CA SER A 34 -1.17 -11.70 -3.59
C SER A 34 -0.99 -12.35 -4.97
N LYS A 35 -2.12 -12.72 -5.58
CA LYS A 35 -2.13 -13.27 -6.94
C LYS A 35 -2.80 -12.32 -7.94
N ASN A 36 -3.65 -11.42 -7.44
CA ASN A 36 -4.41 -10.44 -8.18
C ASN A 36 -4.22 -9.06 -7.55
N VAL A 37 -5.12 -8.12 -7.86
CA VAL A 37 -5.08 -6.75 -7.33
C VAL A 37 -5.33 -6.73 -5.82
N PHE A 38 -4.50 -5.97 -5.11
CA PHE A 38 -4.67 -5.65 -3.70
C PHE A 38 -4.76 -4.13 -3.53
N LYS A 39 -5.73 -3.66 -2.74
CA LYS A 39 -5.99 -2.23 -2.54
C LYS A 39 -5.82 -1.84 -1.08
N ILE A 40 -5.16 -0.72 -0.83
CA ILE A 40 -4.93 -0.17 0.51
C ILE A 40 -5.20 1.33 0.45
N ASN A 41 -6.14 1.79 1.26
CA ASN A 41 -6.45 3.21 1.35
C ASN A 41 -6.38 3.64 2.81
N THR A 42 -5.83 4.82 3.04
CA THR A 42 -5.93 5.56 4.29
C THR A 42 -6.14 7.04 3.97
N ASP A 43 -6.69 7.81 4.89
CA ASP A 43 -6.81 9.25 4.72
C ASP A 43 -5.51 9.91 5.22
N ASP A 44 -5.15 9.69 6.49
CA ASP A 44 -3.99 10.38 7.10
C ASP A 44 -2.81 9.46 7.47
N GLY A 45 -3.00 8.14 7.45
CA GLY A 45 -2.01 7.18 7.93
C GLY A 45 -0.86 6.90 6.95
N ASP A 46 0.25 6.38 7.50
CA ASP A 46 1.37 5.88 6.72
C ASP A 46 1.12 4.44 6.24
N ILE A 47 1.50 4.14 5.00
CA ILE A 47 1.44 2.78 4.44
C ILE A 47 2.84 2.21 4.32
N HIS A 48 3.17 1.22 5.15
CA HIS A 48 4.44 0.50 5.09
C HIS A 48 4.27 -0.95 4.66
N ILE A 49 4.86 -1.32 3.52
CA ILE A 49 4.84 -2.70 3.02
C ILE A 49 6.26 -3.22 2.88
N SER A 50 6.54 -4.31 3.60
CA SER A 50 7.82 -4.99 3.56
C SER A 50 7.68 -6.33 2.84
N MET A 51 8.53 -6.62 1.86
CA MET A 51 8.59 -7.94 1.20
C MET A 51 7.29 -8.35 0.48
N SER A 52 6.97 -7.72 -0.64
CA SER A 52 5.81 -8.09 -1.45
C SER A 52 6.15 -8.81 -2.75
N ASN A 53 5.23 -9.65 -3.26
CA ASN A 53 5.39 -10.35 -4.55
C ASN A 53 4.70 -9.65 -5.75
N PHE A 54 4.29 -8.38 -5.59
CA PHE A 54 3.64 -7.62 -6.64
C PHE A 54 4.58 -7.37 -7.81
N SER A 55 4.07 -7.59 -9.02
CA SER A 55 4.79 -7.30 -10.26
C SER A 55 4.48 -5.90 -10.80
N GLY A 56 3.41 -5.25 -10.31
CA GLY A 56 3.09 -3.86 -10.58
C GLY A 56 2.63 -3.06 -9.36
N TYR A 57 2.72 -1.75 -9.48
CA TYR A 57 2.43 -0.76 -8.45
C TYR A 57 1.62 0.39 -9.06
N SER A 58 0.64 0.89 -8.31
CA SER A 58 -0.17 2.05 -8.63
C SER A 58 -0.44 2.79 -7.33
N LEU A 59 0.48 3.69 -6.98
CA LEU A 59 0.50 4.38 -5.70
C LEU A 59 0.21 5.86 -5.93
N ASN A 60 -0.50 6.47 -5.00
CA ASN A 60 -0.84 7.90 -5.05
C ASN A 60 -0.86 8.48 -3.64
N VAL A 61 -0.32 9.67 -3.51
CA VAL A 61 -0.38 10.52 -2.32
C VAL A 61 -0.88 11.89 -2.74
N ASP A 62 -1.64 12.57 -1.89
CA ASP A 62 -2.05 13.96 -2.15
C ASP A 62 -1.02 14.95 -1.57
N ASP A 63 -0.61 14.75 -0.31
CA ASP A 63 0.40 15.53 0.43
C ASP A 63 1.34 14.60 1.22
N GLY A 64 2.24 13.90 0.52
CA GLY A 64 3.18 12.97 1.14
C GLY A 64 4.25 12.47 0.18
N ASP A 65 5.06 11.50 0.60
CA ASP A 65 6.08 10.87 -0.23
C ASP A 65 5.79 9.37 -0.47
N ILE A 66 5.95 8.96 -1.72
CA ILE A 66 5.99 7.57 -2.14
C ILE A 66 7.45 7.13 -2.28
N LYS A 67 7.86 6.08 -1.58
CA LYS A 67 9.19 5.47 -1.66
C LYS A 67 9.07 3.98 -2.00
N VAL A 68 9.54 3.58 -3.18
CA VAL A 68 9.47 2.19 -3.68
C VAL A 68 10.87 1.69 -4.02
N LYS A 69 11.40 0.74 -3.25
CA LYS A 69 12.68 0.06 -3.54
C LYS A 69 13.87 0.97 -3.90
N GLY A 70 13.88 2.19 -3.37
CA GLY A 70 14.92 3.20 -3.61
C GLY A 70 14.50 4.33 -4.56
N ASP A 71 13.40 4.18 -5.30
CA ASP A 71 12.77 5.27 -6.04
C ASP A 71 11.88 6.10 -5.10
N SER A 72 11.78 7.40 -5.36
CA SER A 72 10.92 8.32 -4.63
C SER A 72 10.06 9.15 -5.57
N SER A 73 8.81 9.41 -5.21
CA SER A 73 7.86 10.27 -5.92
C SER A 73 6.98 11.02 -4.92
N SER A 74 6.58 12.25 -5.21
CA SER A 74 5.78 13.09 -4.30
C SER A 74 4.27 13.09 -4.58
N ASP A 75 3.83 12.47 -5.69
CA ASP A 75 2.42 12.57 -6.12
C ASP A 75 1.87 11.19 -6.49
N THR A 76 2.46 10.57 -7.52
CA THR A 76 2.03 9.26 -8.02
C THR A 76 3.22 8.41 -8.41
N PHE A 77 3.09 7.10 -8.23
CA PHE A 77 4.06 6.12 -8.68
C PHE A 77 3.34 4.97 -9.36
N THR A 78 3.51 4.83 -10.67
CA THR A 78 2.90 3.74 -11.44
C THR A 78 3.97 2.95 -12.16
N GLN A 79 3.98 1.63 -11.94
CA GLN A 79 4.90 0.71 -12.58
C GLN A 79 4.18 -0.59 -12.95
N ASN A 80 4.37 -1.10 -14.16
CA ASN A 80 3.86 -2.41 -14.60
C ASN A 80 2.35 -2.66 -14.32
N LYS A 81 1.50 -1.62 -14.47
CA LYS A 81 0.05 -1.67 -14.17
C LYS A 81 -0.76 -2.72 -14.97
N ASN A 82 -0.22 -3.22 -16.07
CA ASN A 82 -0.85 -4.27 -16.88
C ASN A 82 -0.61 -5.69 -16.35
N SER A 83 0.11 -5.81 -15.23
CA SER A 83 0.32 -7.09 -14.57
C SER A 83 -0.97 -7.64 -13.96
N THR A 84 -1.04 -8.95 -13.79
CA THR A 84 -2.14 -9.59 -13.04
C THR A 84 -2.09 -9.24 -11.54
N ASN A 85 -0.88 -9.10 -10.99
CA ASN A 85 -0.64 -8.84 -9.57
C ASN A 85 -0.16 -7.38 -9.36
N VAL A 86 -1.10 -6.48 -9.07
CA VAL A 86 -0.84 -5.05 -8.89
C VAL A 86 -1.25 -4.62 -7.49
N LEU A 87 -0.35 -3.90 -6.82
CA LEU A 87 -0.67 -3.19 -5.59
C LEU A 87 -1.17 -1.79 -5.92
N THR A 88 -2.34 -1.46 -5.41
CA THR A 88 -2.86 -0.09 -5.39
C THR A 88 -2.83 0.41 -3.96
N ALA A 89 -2.19 1.56 -3.73
CA ALA A 89 -2.20 2.19 -2.42
C ALA A 89 -2.44 3.69 -2.56
N SER A 90 -3.26 4.27 -1.68
CA SER A 90 -3.44 5.71 -1.62
C SER A 90 -3.53 6.21 -0.18
N THR A 91 -2.93 7.36 0.06
CA THR A 91 -3.07 8.14 1.30
C THR A 91 -3.22 9.61 0.94
N GLN A 92 -3.89 10.40 1.78
CA GLN A 92 -4.05 11.82 1.57
C GLN A 92 -2.81 12.55 2.09
N ASP A 93 -2.54 12.46 3.39
CA ASP A 93 -1.45 13.21 4.04
C ASP A 93 -0.26 12.33 4.47
N GLY A 94 -0.37 11.00 4.35
CA GLY A 94 0.66 10.06 4.78
C GLY A 94 1.72 9.72 3.73
N ASP A 95 2.74 8.98 4.14
CA ASP A 95 3.78 8.41 3.28
C ASP A 95 3.46 6.98 2.84
N ILE A 96 3.84 6.61 1.61
CA ILE A 96 3.79 5.23 1.14
C ILE A 96 5.20 4.68 1.00
N LYS A 97 5.58 3.67 1.80
CA LYS A 97 6.90 3.04 1.78
C LYS A 97 6.84 1.56 1.45
N ILE A 98 7.52 1.16 0.36
CA ILE A 98 7.61 -0.22 -0.10
C ILE A 98 9.08 -0.66 -0.20
N LYS A 99 9.41 -1.76 0.47
CA LYS A 99 10.75 -2.39 0.46
C LYS A 99 10.75 -3.78 -0.18
#